data_AF-A0A9W5PME8-F1
#
_entry.id   AF-A0A9W5PME8-F1
#
_cell.length_a   1.000
_cell.length_b   1.000
_cell.length_c   1.000
_cell.angle_alpha   90.00
_cell.angle_beta   90.00
_cell.angle_gamma   90.00
#
_symmetry.space_group_name_H-M   'P 1'
#
loop_
_entity.id
_entity.type
_entity.pdbx_description
1 polymer ?
#
loop_
_entity_poly.entity_id
_entity_poly.type
_entity_poly.pdbx_seq_one_letter_code
_entity_poly.pdbx_strand_id
1 'polypeptide(L)'
;NMARLSDLVNVDINRNKIKIQGVEIPVIFTMASFPYVEEAYGGDYHVFEKELHGMMVKEQFSLGEKEIKLMSTLIYAMVRSGGTECTPDEMKHAIPMYDLPGVFKVVMEIFQGQTFQHSDMEKLKQEKK
;
A
#
# COMPACT_ATOMS: atom_id res chain seq x y z
N ASN A 1 -9.86 8.49 36.30
CA ASN A 1 -9.94 7.70 35.06
C ASN A 1 -9.07 8.40 34.01
N MET A 2 -8.17 7.69 33.31
CA MET A 2 -7.43 8.28 32.19
C MET A 2 -8.29 8.20 30.93
N ALA A 3 -8.47 9.33 30.23
CA ALA A 3 -9.14 9.36 28.94
C ALA A 3 -8.31 8.59 27.90
N ARG A 4 -8.97 7.82 27.03
CA ARG A 4 -8.31 7.22 25.87
C ARG A 4 -8.12 8.30 24.81
N LEU A 5 -7.09 8.17 23.97
CA LEU A 5 -6.88 9.11 22.87
C LEU A 5 -8.09 9.16 21.91
N SER A 6 -8.75 8.02 21.69
CA SER A 6 -9.99 7.91 20.92
C SER A 6 -11.17 8.68 21.52
N ASP A 7 -11.14 8.97 22.81
CA ASP A 7 -12.17 9.76 23.49
C ASP A 7 -11.94 11.27 23.27
N LEU A 8 -10.75 11.64 22.78
CA LEU A 8 -10.29 13.03 22.64
C LEU A 8 -10.14 13.48 21.18
N VAL A 9 -9.74 12.57 20.28
CA VAL A 9 -9.48 12.87 18.86
C VAL A 9 -9.90 11.71 17.96
N ASN A 10 -10.14 12.01 16.68
CA ASN A 10 -10.31 10.97 15.67
C ASN A 10 -8.96 10.30 15.37
N VAL A 11 -8.76 9.11 15.92
CA VAL A 11 -7.54 8.31 15.74
C VAL A 11 -7.45 7.64 14.36
N ASP A 12 -8.51 7.70 13.55
CA ASP A 12 -8.61 7.07 12.23
C ASP A 12 -8.45 8.06 11.06
N ILE A 13 -8.08 9.33 11.31
CA ILE A 13 -8.00 10.38 10.28
C ILE A 13 -7.09 10.03 9.08
N ASN A 14 -6.08 9.18 9.28
CA ASN A 14 -5.13 8.76 8.25
C ASN A 14 -5.43 7.36 7.68
N ARG A 15 -6.54 6.73 8.06
CA ARG A 15 -6.93 5.41 7.54
C ARG A 15 -7.74 5.58 6.26
N ASN A 16 -7.04 5.48 5.13
CA ASN A 16 -7.68 5.38 3.83
C ASN A 16 -8.37 4.02 3.67
N LYS A 17 -9.27 3.91 2.69
CA LYS A 17 -9.95 2.65 2.37
C LYS A 17 -9.90 2.40 0.88
N ILE A 18 -9.89 1.12 0.51
CA ILE A 18 -10.16 0.65 -0.85
C ILE A 18 -11.44 -0.16 -0.87
N LYS A 19 -12.00 -0.37 -2.07
CA LYS A 19 -13.18 -1.20 -2.27
C LYS A 19 -12.81 -2.48 -3.00
N ILE A 20 -13.10 -3.63 -2.39
CA ILE A 20 -12.96 -4.95 -3.02
C ILE A 20 -14.33 -5.63 -2.92
N GLN A 21 -14.88 -6.08 -4.06
CA GLN A 21 -16.19 -6.75 -4.12
C GLN A 21 -17.33 -5.98 -3.40
N GLY A 22 -17.28 -4.65 -3.43
CA GLY A 22 -18.27 -3.80 -2.77
C GLY A 22 -18.01 -3.49 -1.29
N VAL A 23 -17.04 -4.13 -0.65
CA VAL A 23 -16.69 -3.94 0.77
C VAL A 23 -15.56 -2.92 0.91
N GLU A 24 -15.69 -1.99 1.86
CA GLU A 24 -14.63 -1.05 2.21
C GLU A 24 -13.61 -1.71 3.14
N ILE A 25 -12.34 -1.72 2.73
CA ILE A 25 -11.24 -2.35 3.47
C ILE A 25 -10.23 -1.26 3.85
N PRO A 26 -9.83 -1.16 5.14
CA PRO A 26 -8.85 -0.18 5.58
C PRO A 26 -7.48 -0.50 5.00
N VAL A 27 -6.76 0.55 4.58
CA VAL A 27 -5.41 0.46 4.05
C VAL A 27 -4.51 1.56 4.60
N ILE A 28 -3.25 1.22 4.81
CA ILE A 28 -2.21 2.18 5.18
C ILE A 28 -0.86 1.66 4.72
N PHE A 29 0.05 2.55 4.34
CA PHE A 29 1.43 2.23 4.09
C PHE A 29 2.32 2.97 5.09
N THR A 30 3.09 2.22 5.88
CA THR A 30 4.06 2.73 6.85
C THR A 30 5.28 1.79 6.89
N MET A 31 6.27 2.06 7.74
CA MET A 31 7.38 1.12 7.94
C MET A 31 6.92 -0.28 8.40
N ALA A 32 5.75 -0.39 9.06
CA ALA A 32 5.17 -1.68 9.43
C ALA A 32 4.68 -2.50 8.22
N SER A 33 4.58 -1.87 7.04
CA SER A 33 4.18 -2.51 5.81
C SER A 33 5.31 -3.30 5.14
N PHE A 34 6.57 -2.98 5.44
CA PHE A 34 7.72 -3.57 4.74
C PHE A 34 7.78 -5.10 4.89
N PRO A 35 7.60 -5.69 6.08
CA PRO A 35 7.59 -7.15 6.20
C PRO A 35 6.50 -7.83 5.37
N TYR A 36 5.33 -7.19 5.20
CA TYR A 36 4.25 -7.73 4.37
C TYR A 36 4.55 -7.61 2.87
N VAL A 37 5.29 -6.56 2.46
CA VAL A 37 5.82 -6.49 1.08
C VAL A 37 6.77 -7.66 0.85
N GLU A 38 7.73 -7.87 1.75
CA GLU A 38 8.76 -8.91 1.61
C GLU A 38 8.16 -10.32 1.62
N GLU A 39 7.15 -10.55 2.47
CA GLU A 39 6.37 -11.80 2.53
C GLU A 39 5.69 -12.11 1.18
N ALA A 40 4.96 -11.16 0.61
CA ALA A 40 4.23 -11.38 -0.64
C ALA A 40 5.11 -11.32 -1.89
N TYR A 41 6.17 -10.51 -1.88
CA TYR A 41 7.08 -10.35 -3.01
C TYR A 41 8.13 -11.47 -3.07
N GLY A 42 8.55 -11.98 -1.92
CA GLY A 42 9.63 -12.97 -1.80
C GLY A 42 11.03 -12.38 -1.94
N GLY A 43 11.22 -11.10 -1.57
CA GLY A 43 12.49 -10.39 -1.63
C GLY A 43 12.42 -9.00 -0.99
N ASP A 44 13.56 -8.33 -0.86
CA ASP A 44 13.70 -7.06 -0.14
C ASP A 44 12.79 -5.94 -0.66
N TYR A 45 12.28 -5.11 0.26
CA TYR A 45 11.44 -3.94 -0.06
C TYR A 45 12.07 -3.02 -1.13
N HIS A 46 13.37 -2.73 -1.03
CA HIS A 46 14.05 -1.83 -1.97
C HIS A 46 14.06 -2.35 -3.41
N VAL A 47 14.10 -3.68 -3.58
CA VAL A 47 14.00 -4.30 -4.91
C VAL A 47 12.58 -4.15 -5.45
N PHE A 48 11.58 -4.45 -4.62
CA PHE A 48 10.17 -4.24 -4.95
C PHE A 48 9.89 -2.78 -5.35
N GLU A 49 10.33 -1.81 -4.54
CA GLU A 49 10.09 -0.38 -4.76
C GLU A 49 10.69 0.09 -6.10
N LYS A 50 11.91 -0.36 -6.41
CA LYS A 50 12.56 -0.05 -7.70
C LYS A 50 11.77 -0.62 -8.88
N GLU A 51 11.27 -1.84 -8.77
CA GLU A 51 10.47 -2.47 -9.83
C GLU A 51 9.10 -1.83 -9.99
N LEU A 52 8.43 -1.52 -8.88
CA LEU A 52 7.18 -0.78 -8.83
C LEU A 52 7.33 0.57 -9.53
N HIS A 53 8.36 1.34 -9.19
CA HIS A 53 8.68 2.60 -9.85
C HIS A 53 8.92 2.40 -11.36
N GLY A 54 9.65 1.34 -11.74
CA GLY A 54 9.87 1.01 -13.15
C GLY A 54 8.59 0.72 -13.93
N MET A 55 7.60 0.07 -13.29
CA MET A 55 6.27 -0.16 -13.88
C MET A 55 5.51 1.16 -14.08
N MET A 56 5.58 2.06 -13.10
CA MET A 56 4.90 3.37 -13.16
C MET A 56 5.44 4.26 -14.28
N VAL A 57 6.77 4.37 -14.40
CA VAL A 57 7.41 5.21 -15.43
C VAL A 57 7.04 4.77 -16.84
N LYS A 58 6.82 3.48 -17.05
CA LYS A 58 6.45 2.93 -18.35
C LYS A 58 4.96 3.07 -18.66
N GLU A 59 4.14 3.50 -17.69
CA GLU A 59 2.66 3.46 -17.74
C GLU A 59 2.13 2.08 -18.16
N GLN A 60 2.92 1.02 -17.94
CA GLN A 60 2.60 -0.35 -18.32
C GLN A 60 1.79 -1.01 -17.21
N PHE A 61 0.51 -0.69 -17.16
CA PHE A 61 -0.49 -1.45 -16.38
C PHE A 61 -0.92 -2.70 -17.16
N SER A 62 0.03 -3.43 -17.74
CA SER A 62 -0.24 -4.68 -18.43
C SER A 62 -0.55 -5.79 -17.42
N LEU A 63 -1.44 -6.72 -17.77
CA LEU A 63 -1.75 -7.91 -16.96
C LEU A 63 -0.69 -9.02 -17.12
N GLY A 64 0.59 -8.65 -17.19
CA GLY A 64 1.68 -9.62 -17.16
C GLY A 64 1.86 -10.18 -15.75
N GLU A 65 2.45 -11.37 -15.64
CA GLU A 65 2.63 -12.05 -14.36
C GLU A 65 3.42 -11.20 -13.35
N LYS A 66 4.43 -10.47 -13.84
CA LYS A 66 5.25 -9.58 -13.02
C LYS A 66 4.45 -8.39 -12.50
N GLU A 67 3.69 -7.73 -13.37
CA GLU A 67 2.87 -6.57 -13.00
C GLU A 67 1.76 -6.99 -12.03
N ILE A 68 1.09 -8.12 -12.29
CA ILE A 68 0.10 -8.70 -11.38
C ILE A 68 0.71 -8.96 -10.00
N LYS A 69 1.94 -9.50 -9.95
CA LYS A 69 2.66 -9.71 -8.69
C LYS A 69 2.91 -8.38 -7.97
N LEU A 70 3.47 -7.38 -8.65
CA LEU A 70 3.73 -6.06 -8.05
C LEU A 70 2.45 -5.40 -7.51
N MET A 71 1.37 -5.44 -8.29
CA MET A 71 0.07 -4.90 -7.88
C MET A 71 -0.47 -5.61 -6.64
N SER A 72 -0.51 -6.95 -6.68
CA SER A 72 -1.06 -7.76 -5.58
C SER A 72 -0.24 -7.63 -4.31
N THR A 73 1.10 -7.56 -4.42
CA THR A 73 2.01 -7.33 -3.28
C THR A 73 1.70 -6.01 -2.58
N LEU A 74 1.55 -4.90 -3.31
CA LEU A 74 1.30 -3.61 -2.68
C LEU A 74 -0.06 -3.58 -1.98
N ILE A 75 -1.10 -4.07 -2.67
CA ILE A 75 -2.46 -4.13 -2.12
C ILE A 75 -2.46 -4.97 -0.84
N TYR A 76 -1.85 -6.17 -0.89
CA TYR A 76 -1.70 -7.05 0.26
C TYR A 76 -1.03 -6.34 1.45
N ALA A 77 0.13 -5.73 1.23
CA ALA A 77 0.89 -5.09 2.28
C ALA A 77 0.11 -3.96 2.95
N MET A 78 -0.61 -3.17 2.16
CA MET A 78 -1.42 -2.06 2.67
C MET A 78 -2.68 -2.51 3.40
N VAL A 79 -3.32 -3.59 2.95
CA VAL A 79 -4.49 -4.20 3.61
C VAL A 79 -4.10 -4.82 4.96
N ARG A 80 -2.99 -5.58 5.00
CA ARG A 80 -2.44 -6.15 6.24
C ARG A 80 -2.09 -5.07 7.25
N SER A 81 -1.40 -4.03 6.78
CA SER A 81 -1.02 -2.88 7.62
C SER A 81 -2.25 -2.10 8.10
N GLY A 82 -3.33 -2.08 7.31
CA GLY A 82 -4.61 -1.48 7.67
C GLY A 82 -5.35 -2.22 8.79
N GLY A 83 -4.89 -3.41 9.18
CA GLY A 83 -5.44 -4.22 10.25
C GLY A 83 -6.38 -5.34 9.77
N THR A 84 -6.42 -5.63 8.47
CA THR A 84 -7.17 -6.78 7.94
C THR A 84 -6.27 -8.00 7.91
N GLU A 85 -6.67 -9.09 8.56
CA GLU A 85 -5.95 -10.37 8.48
C GLU A 85 -6.27 -11.07 7.15
N CYS A 86 -5.24 -11.43 6.38
CA CYS A 86 -5.34 -12.23 5.16
C CYS A 86 -3.97 -12.77 4.76
N THR A 87 -3.91 -13.72 3.83
CA THR A 87 -2.67 -14.21 3.21
C THR A 87 -2.43 -13.54 1.85
N PRO A 88 -1.20 -13.59 1.30
CA PRO A 88 -0.95 -13.14 -0.07
C PRO A 88 -1.84 -13.84 -1.10
N ASP A 89 -2.07 -15.15 -0.91
CA ASP A 89 -2.93 -15.96 -1.77
C ASP A 89 -4.40 -15.55 -1.65
N GLU A 90 -4.94 -15.33 -0.44
CA GLU A 90 -6.30 -14.81 -0.27
C GLU A 90 -6.48 -13.46 -0.97
N MET A 91 -5.51 -12.56 -0.85
CA MET A 91 -5.57 -11.24 -1.50
C MET A 91 -5.56 -11.37 -3.03
N LYS A 92 -4.68 -12.22 -3.58
CA LYS A 92 -4.59 -12.46 -5.03
C LYS A 92 -5.90 -12.99 -5.60
N HIS A 93 -6.61 -13.86 -4.87
CA HIS A 93 -7.89 -14.43 -5.32
C HIS A 93 -9.10 -13.54 -5.01
N ALA A 94 -8.98 -12.60 -4.07
CA ALA A 94 -10.05 -11.69 -3.70
C ALA A 94 -10.34 -10.60 -4.76
N ILE A 95 -9.42 -10.36 -5.70
CA ILE A 95 -9.56 -9.33 -6.73
C ILE A 95 -9.55 -10.00 -8.11
N PRO A 96 -10.66 -9.93 -8.86
CA PRO A 96 -10.68 -10.42 -10.24
C PRO A 96 -9.61 -9.72 -11.09
N MET A 97 -8.98 -10.45 -12.03
CA MET A 97 -7.90 -9.90 -12.86
C MET A 97 -8.29 -8.62 -13.62
N TYR A 98 -9.56 -8.49 -14.02
CA TYR A 98 -10.06 -7.31 -14.72
C TYR A 98 -10.21 -6.08 -13.80
N ASP A 99 -10.44 -6.29 -12.49
CA ASP A 99 -10.58 -5.23 -11.49
C ASP A 99 -9.24 -4.80 -10.87
N LEU A 100 -8.24 -5.70 -10.91
CA LEU A 100 -6.95 -5.50 -10.26
C LEU A 100 -6.28 -4.15 -10.62
N PRO A 101 -6.19 -3.72 -11.90
CA PRO A 101 -5.62 -2.42 -12.22
C PRO A 101 -6.39 -1.24 -11.60
N GLY A 102 -7.71 -1.34 -11.53
CA GLY A 102 -8.57 -0.29 -10.95
C GLY A 102 -8.39 -0.17 -9.44
N VAL A 103 -8.37 -1.29 -8.72
CA VAL A 103 -8.08 -1.30 -7.27
C VAL A 103 -6.67 -0.82 -7.02
N PHE A 104 -5.70 -1.29 -7.80
CA PHE A 104 -4.30 -0.91 -7.69
C PHE A 104 -4.10 0.60 -7.90
N LYS A 105 -4.80 1.22 -8.85
CA LYS A 105 -4.72 2.67 -9.05
C LYS A 105 -5.05 3.46 -7.78
N VAL A 106 -6.14 3.09 -7.10
CA VAL A 106 -6.54 3.73 -5.83
C VAL A 106 -5.49 3.48 -4.74
N VAL A 107 -4.99 2.25 -4.63
CA VAL A 107 -3.91 1.91 -3.69
C VAL A 107 -2.65 2.74 -3.96
N MET A 108 -2.28 2.93 -5.23
CA MET A 108 -1.13 3.72 -5.64
C MET A 108 -1.28 5.19 -5.29
N GLU A 109 -2.45 5.79 -5.51
CA GLU A 109 -2.72 7.18 -5.13
C GLU A 109 -2.54 7.38 -3.62
N ILE A 110 -3.01 6.43 -2.80
CA ILE A 110 -2.83 6.44 -1.34
C ILE A 110 -1.36 6.27 -0.98
N PHE A 111 -0.69 5.27 -1.56
CA PHE A 111 0.73 4.99 -1.34
C PHE A 111 1.60 6.20 -1.65
N GLN A 112 1.39 6.86 -2.79
CA GLN A 112 2.11 8.07 -3.17
C GLN A 112 1.85 9.20 -2.17
N GLY A 113 0.60 9.42 -1.74
CA GLY A 113 0.30 10.43 -0.73
C GLY A 113 1.03 10.21 0.60
N GLN A 114 1.12 8.94 1.03
CA GLN A 114 1.77 8.56 2.30
C GLN A 114 3.31 8.53 2.22
N THR A 115 3.88 8.21 1.06
CA THR A 115 5.35 8.16 0.85
C THR A 115 5.93 9.52 0.48
N PHE A 116 5.19 10.36 -0.27
CA PHE A 116 5.63 11.69 -0.67
C PHE A 116 5.83 12.61 0.56
N GLN A 117 4.95 12.53 1.57
CA GLN A 117 5.13 13.23 2.84
C GLN A 117 6.46 12.88 3.54
N HIS A 118 6.92 11.63 3.44
CA HIS A 118 8.20 11.21 4.04
C HIS A 118 9.40 11.72 3.24
N SER A 119 9.39 11.59 1.91
CA SER A 119 10.54 11.99 1.08
C SER A 119 10.77 13.50 1.04
N ASP A 120 9.70 14.30 1.06
CA ASP A 120 9.83 15.76 1.10
C ASP A 120 10.22 16.28 2.49
N MET A 121 9.80 15.61 3.57
CA MET A 121 10.34 15.88 4.91
C MET A 121 11.85 15.62 5.01
N GLU A 122 12.36 14.57 4.35
CA GLU A 122 13.80 14.29 4.32
C GLU A 122 14.58 15.30 3.47
N LYS A 123 14.03 15.77 2.34
CA LYS A 123 14.62 16.87 1.55
C LYS A 123 14.69 18.17 2.33
N LEU A 124 13.61 18.54 3.05
CA LEU A 124 13.58 19.72 3.93
C LEU A 124 14.60 19.66 5.08
N LYS A 125 14.98 18.45 5.54
CA LYS A 125 16.06 18.27 6.52
C LYS A 125 17.45 18.41 5.90
N GLN A 126 17.62 18.04 4.63
CA GLN A 126 18.88 18.19 3.91
C GLN A 126 19.15 19.63 3.46
N GLU A 127 18.11 20.39 3.11
CA GLU A 127 18.23 21.82 2.74
C GLU A 127 18.55 22.74 3.93
N LYS A 128 18.41 22.26 5.17
CA LYS A 128 18.78 22.98 6.38
C LYS A 128 20.23 22.73 6.85
N LYS A 129 21.07 22.10 6.02
CA LYS A 129 22.51 21.93 6.28
C LYS A 129 23.37 22.85 5.42
#